data_AF-A0A6B3SV75-F1
#
_entry.id   AF-A0A6B3SV75-F1
#
_cell.length_a   1.000
_cell.length_b   1.000
_cell.length_c   1.000
_cell.angle_alpha   90.00
_cell.angle_beta   90.00
_cell.angle_gamma   90.00
#
_symmetry.space_group_name_H-M   'P 1'
#
loop_
_entity.id
_entity.type
_entity.pdbx_description
1 polymer ?
#
loop_
_entity_poly.entity_id
_entity_poly.type
_entity_poly.pdbx_seq_one_letter_code
_entity_poly.pdbx_strand_id
1 'polypeptide(L)'
;MLTMARLARFTKRLPLRQEGLTLAEVILGLAIMISTFVLTIPWMAQNARDMRAKNVAEHAQAFMQAASQYYLANSTGMLAAMADGTGAASYCQIKADTVLGTGGTTTNDATLHTCAVDANWLIYKSYLPSTFRATNPYGQRLVAIFRRIYDSTNTVASMNADMLMVGAQENASTISVPSYDEMLTTAEVLGSNGGVTPDKDRTSCKAVRSSATYQVCGANGTWKVDLSQYISAAQLATFAGKLPN
;
A
#
# COMPACT_ATOMS: atom_id res chain seq x y z
N MET A 1 57.29 -59.86 48.16
CA MET A 1 56.80 -58.71 47.38
C MET A 1 55.50 -59.10 46.70
N LEU A 2 54.36 -58.61 47.20
CA LEU A 2 53.28 -57.93 46.46
C LEU A 2 51.98 -58.01 47.25
N THR A 3 51.55 -56.81 47.62
CA THR A 3 50.53 -56.44 48.59
C THR A 3 49.14 -56.47 47.96
N MET A 4 48.18 -57.11 48.65
CA MET A 4 46.75 -57.03 48.35
C MET A 4 46.22 -55.62 48.65
N ALA A 5 45.72 -54.92 47.63
CA ALA A 5 44.92 -53.71 47.79
C ALA A 5 43.45 -54.02 47.46
N ARG A 6 42.61 -54.13 48.51
CA ARG A 6 41.14 -54.21 48.41
C ARG A 6 40.60 -52.80 48.16
N LEU A 7 40.09 -52.55 46.95
CA LEU A 7 39.42 -51.31 46.57
C LEU A 7 37.91 -51.46 46.81
N ALA A 8 37.42 -50.94 47.92
CA ALA A 8 36.00 -50.86 48.22
C ALA A 8 35.35 -49.72 47.42
N ARG A 9 34.54 -50.06 46.41
CA ARG A 9 33.67 -49.10 45.71
C ARG A 9 32.48 -48.76 46.60
N PHE A 10 32.52 -47.59 47.24
CA PHE A 10 31.34 -46.94 47.78
C PHE A 10 30.52 -46.32 46.64
N THR A 11 29.56 -47.07 46.09
CA THR A 11 28.51 -46.50 45.26
C THR A 11 27.52 -45.76 46.16
N LYS A 12 27.72 -44.45 46.33
CA LYS A 12 26.69 -43.54 46.88
C LYS A 12 25.49 -43.56 45.93
N ARG A 13 24.40 -44.20 46.33
CA ARG A 13 23.08 -43.99 45.69
C ARG A 13 22.61 -42.60 46.08
N LEU A 14 22.61 -41.67 45.12
CA LEU A 14 21.92 -40.39 45.27
C LEU A 14 20.42 -40.70 45.43
N PRO A 15 19.73 -40.19 46.47
CA PRO A 15 18.30 -40.35 46.57
C PRO A 15 17.65 -39.61 45.40
N LEU A 16 16.96 -40.37 44.54
CA LEU A 16 16.00 -39.81 43.58
C LEU A 16 14.89 -39.18 44.41
N ARG A 17 14.99 -37.87 44.62
CA ARG A 17 13.94 -37.06 45.23
C ARG A 17 12.78 -37.06 44.21
N GLN A 18 11.84 -37.98 44.38
CA GLN A 18 10.52 -37.86 43.76
C GLN A 18 9.81 -36.70 44.44
N GLU A 19 10.12 -35.48 43.99
CA GLU A 19 9.27 -34.32 44.26
C GLU A 19 8.03 -34.51 43.38
N GLY A 20 6.93 -34.94 44.00
CA GLY A 20 5.64 -34.91 43.33
C GLY A 20 5.39 -33.48 42.89
N LEU A 21 5.03 -33.29 41.62
CA LEU A 21 4.60 -32.01 41.03
C LEU A 21 3.68 -31.30 42.02
N THR A 22 4.23 -30.35 42.75
CA THR A 22 3.45 -29.66 43.77
C THR A 22 2.47 -28.75 43.04
N LEU A 23 1.24 -28.64 43.54
CA LEU A 23 0.20 -27.79 42.96
C LEU A 23 0.68 -26.33 42.79
N ALA A 24 1.61 -25.88 43.64
CA ALA A 24 2.29 -24.60 43.54
C ALA A 24 3.16 -24.45 42.27
N GLU A 25 3.88 -25.50 41.88
CA GLU A 25 4.72 -25.50 40.67
C GLU A 25 3.87 -25.46 39.39
N VAL A 26 2.71 -26.15 39.40
CA VAL A 26 1.73 -26.09 38.30
C VAL A 26 1.13 -24.69 38.17
N ILE A 27 0.77 -24.05 39.29
CA ILE A 27 0.24 -22.67 39.29
C ILE A 27 1.31 -21.68 38.80
N LEU A 28 2.57 -21.82 39.25
CA LEU A 28 3.65 -20.97 38.79
C LEU A 28 3.92 -21.15 37.29
N GLY A 29 3.93 -22.39 36.79
CA GLY A 29 4.05 -22.69 35.37
C GLY A 29 2.91 -22.06 34.54
N LEU A 30 1.67 -22.14 35.03
CA LEU A 30 0.52 -21.47 34.41
C LEU A 30 0.66 -19.94 34.41
N ALA A 31 1.12 -19.34 35.50
CA ALA A 31 1.34 -17.90 35.59
C ALA A 31 2.42 -17.42 34.59
N ILE A 32 3.50 -18.20 34.42
CA ILE A 32 4.54 -17.92 33.43
C ILE A 32 3.98 -18.07 32.01
N MET A 33 3.21 -19.14 31.72
CA MET A 33 2.61 -19.31 30.40
C MET A 33 1.63 -18.18 30.06
N ILE A 34 0.76 -17.78 30.98
CA ILE A 34 -0.20 -16.69 30.78
C ILE A 34 0.53 -15.37 30.54
N SER A 35 1.55 -15.05 31.34
CA SER A 35 2.32 -13.82 31.17
C SER A 35 3.08 -13.79 29.84
N THR A 36 3.68 -14.91 29.43
CA THR A 36 4.33 -15.03 28.11
C THR A 36 3.32 -14.85 26.98
N PHE A 37 2.12 -15.45 27.11
CA PHE A 37 1.07 -15.32 26.12
C PHE A 37 0.59 -13.87 25.97
N VAL A 38 0.35 -13.15 27.08
CA VAL A 38 -0.08 -11.74 27.06
C VAL A 38 0.97 -10.85 26.39
N LEU A 39 2.27 -11.12 26.60
CA LEU A 39 3.36 -10.36 25.98
C LEU A 39 3.50 -10.62 24.46
N THR A 40 3.05 -11.77 23.95
CA THR A 40 3.16 -12.12 22.52
C THR A 40 2.01 -11.60 21.65
N ILE A 41 0.83 -11.34 22.22
CA ILE A 41 -0.34 -10.78 21.51
C ILE A 41 -0.01 -9.51 20.70
N PRO A 42 0.64 -8.46 21.26
CA PRO A 42 0.94 -7.26 20.49
C PRO A 42 1.89 -7.53 19.31
N TRP A 43 2.84 -8.46 19.49
CA TRP A 43 3.78 -8.85 18.44
C TRP A 43 3.08 -9.58 17.28
N MET A 44 2.15 -10.48 17.60
CA MET A 44 1.30 -11.14 16.58
C MET A 44 0.44 -10.13 15.81
N ALA A 45 -0.16 -9.15 16.51
CA ALA A 45 -0.96 -8.10 15.88
C ALA A 45 -0.10 -7.20 14.96
N GLN A 46 1.15 -6.93 15.33
CA GLN A 46 2.09 -6.19 14.49
C GLN A 46 2.50 -6.99 13.25
N ASN A 47 2.89 -8.26 13.40
CA ASN A 47 3.19 -9.15 12.27
C ASN A 47 2.01 -9.26 11.29
N ALA A 48 0.77 -9.32 11.79
CA ALA A 48 -0.42 -9.36 10.94
C ALA A 48 -0.66 -8.04 10.18
N ARG A 49 -0.24 -6.89 10.72
CA ARG A 49 -0.25 -5.61 10.00
C ARG A 49 0.85 -5.56 8.95
N ASP A 50 2.07 -5.96 9.31
CA ASP A 50 3.21 -5.97 8.40
C ASP A 50 2.98 -6.89 7.19
N MET A 51 2.39 -8.07 7.41
CA MET A 51 2.02 -8.98 6.33
C MET A 51 0.93 -8.41 5.41
N ARG A 52 -0.03 -7.66 5.97
CA ARG A 52 -1.05 -6.97 5.16
C ARG A 52 -0.43 -5.83 4.35
N ALA A 53 0.41 -5.00 4.96
CA ALA A 53 1.14 -3.94 4.29
C ALA A 53 2.00 -4.48 3.14
N LYS A 54 2.72 -5.60 3.36
CA LYS A 54 3.49 -6.28 2.31
C LYS A 54 2.62 -6.77 1.16
N ASN A 55 1.50 -7.42 1.44
CA ASN A 55 0.57 -7.89 0.40
C ASN A 55 0.01 -6.71 -0.42
N VAL A 56 -0.37 -5.61 0.25
CA VAL A 56 -0.82 -4.39 -0.43
C VAL A 56 0.29 -3.80 -1.30
N ALA A 57 1.52 -3.76 -0.80
CA ALA A 57 2.69 -3.28 -1.55
C ALA A 57 2.99 -4.14 -2.78
N GLU A 58 3.00 -5.46 -2.65
CA GLU A 58 3.20 -6.39 -3.78
C GLU A 58 2.12 -6.23 -4.85
N HIS A 59 0.86 -6.10 -4.41
CA HIS A 59 -0.28 -5.88 -5.28
C HIS A 59 -0.22 -4.52 -6.00
N ALA A 60 0.16 -3.47 -5.27
CA ALA A 60 0.42 -2.13 -5.81
C ALA A 60 1.56 -2.15 -6.84
N GLN A 61 2.65 -2.83 -6.55
CA GLN A 61 3.81 -2.94 -7.42
C GLN A 61 3.46 -3.65 -8.73
N ALA A 62 2.73 -4.77 -8.67
CA ALA A 62 2.27 -5.49 -9.86
C ALA A 62 1.39 -4.60 -10.75
N PHE A 63 0.46 -3.85 -10.14
CA PHE A 63 -0.37 -2.88 -10.86
C PHE A 63 0.45 -1.75 -11.49
N MET A 64 1.37 -1.14 -10.74
CA MET A 64 2.24 -0.06 -11.24
C MET A 64 3.09 -0.51 -12.43
N GLN A 65 3.64 -1.72 -12.37
CA GLN A 65 4.39 -2.30 -13.49
C GLN A 65 3.51 -2.48 -14.73
N ALA A 66 2.32 -3.07 -14.58
CA ALA A 66 1.38 -3.26 -15.68
C ALA A 66 0.91 -1.91 -16.28
N ALA A 67 0.61 -0.92 -15.44
CA ALA A 67 0.23 0.41 -15.87
C ALA A 67 1.36 1.11 -16.64
N SER A 68 2.60 0.99 -16.16
CA SER A 68 3.78 1.53 -16.85
C SER A 68 3.97 0.88 -18.23
N GLN A 69 3.83 -0.45 -18.34
CA GLN A 69 3.91 -1.15 -19.62
C GLN A 69 2.78 -0.75 -20.57
N TYR A 70 1.57 -0.55 -20.04
CA TYR A 70 0.45 -0.04 -20.81
C TYR A 70 0.72 1.36 -21.38
N TYR A 71 1.27 2.27 -20.56
CA TYR A 71 1.67 3.60 -21.02
C TYR A 71 2.75 3.53 -22.10
N LEU A 72 3.81 2.75 -21.90
CA LEU A 72 4.89 2.64 -22.87
C LEU A 72 4.39 2.12 -24.23
N ALA A 73 3.50 1.12 -24.22
CA ALA A 73 2.92 0.55 -25.43
C ALA A 73 1.94 1.49 -26.15
N ASN A 74 1.28 2.41 -25.43
CA ASN A 74 0.23 3.29 -25.97
C ASN A 74 0.59 4.78 -25.84
N SER A 75 1.88 5.09 -25.68
CA SER A 75 2.37 6.42 -25.29
C SER A 75 1.88 7.52 -26.23
N THR A 76 1.92 7.30 -27.55
CA THR A 76 1.46 8.28 -28.54
C THR A 76 -0.02 8.64 -28.37
N GLY A 77 -0.89 7.64 -28.18
CA GLY A 77 -2.33 7.83 -28.00
C GLY A 77 -2.67 8.46 -26.65
N MET A 78 -1.97 8.04 -25.59
CA MET A 78 -2.15 8.63 -24.25
C MET A 78 -1.67 10.08 -24.19
N LEU A 79 -0.55 10.41 -24.86
CA LEU A 79 -0.05 11.78 -24.93
C LEU A 79 -1.01 12.70 -25.69
N ALA A 80 -1.65 12.22 -26.76
CA ALA A 80 -2.71 12.95 -27.45
C ALA A 80 -3.93 13.16 -26.54
N ALA A 81 -4.39 12.08 -25.88
CA ALA A 81 -5.51 12.15 -24.93
C ALA A 81 -5.27 13.12 -23.77
N MET A 82 -4.03 13.25 -23.29
CA MET A 82 -3.64 14.22 -22.26
C MET A 82 -3.50 15.64 -22.81
N ALA A 83 -3.11 15.82 -24.08
CA ALA A 83 -2.89 17.13 -24.67
C ALA A 83 -4.21 17.83 -25.03
N ASP A 84 -5.11 17.13 -25.73
CA ASP A 84 -6.33 17.71 -26.30
C ASP A 84 -7.58 16.84 -26.13
N GLY A 85 -7.44 15.67 -25.47
CA GLY A 85 -8.54 14.72 -25.27
C GLY A 85 -8.78 13.75 -26.43
N THR A 86 -7.99 13.83 -27.51
CA THR A 86 -8.14 12.94 -28.66
C THR A 86 -7.90 11.49 -28.25
N GLY A 87 -8.90 10.63 -28.51
CA GLY A 87 -8.80 9.21 -28.19
C GLY A 87 -8.88 8.88 -26.69
N ALA A 88 -9.25 9.83 -25.82
CA ALA A 88 -9.34 9.59 -24.37
C ALA A 88 -10.23 8.40 -24.01
N ALA A 89 -11.35 8.20 -24.71
CA ALA A 89 -12.21 7.04 -24.51
C ALA A 89 -11.53 5.69 -24.84
N SER A 90 -10.45 5.67 -25.62
CA SER A 90 -9.71 4.46 -25.96
C SER A 90 -8.53 4.19 -25.05
N TYR A 91 -8.13 5.17 -24.22
CA TYR A 91 -6.89 5.08 -23.45
C TYR A 91 -7.05 5.39 -21.96
N CYS A 92 -7.92 6.34 -21.61
CA CYS A 92 -8.07 6.93 -20.29
C CYS A 92 -9.43 6.54 -19.68
N GLN A 93 -9.65 5.25 -19.48
CA GLN A 93 -10.89 4.76 -18.88
C GLN A 93 -10.67 4.20 -17.48
N ILE A 94 -11.63 4.50 -16.62
CA ILE A 94 -11.81 3.81 -15.34
C ILE A 94 -13.18 3.13 -15.34
N LYS A 95 -13.31 2.08 -14.53
CA LYS A 95 -14.56 1.35 -14.30
C LYS A 95 -15.16 0.68 -15.52
N ALA A 96 -14.36 0.44 -16.54
CA ALA A 96 -14.79 -0.40 -17.64
C ALA A 96 -15.11 -1.82 -17.15
N ASP A 97 -16.05 -2.45 -17.83
CA ASP A 97 -16.28 -3.89 -17.71
C ASP A 97 -15.01 -4.65 -18.14
N THR A 98 -14.59 -5.63 -17.35
CA THR A 98 -13.33 -6.35 -17.59
C THR A 98 -13.36 -7.28 -18.79
N VAL A 99 -14.55 -7.58 -19.33
CA VAL A 99 -14.75 -8.49 -20.47
C VAL A 99 -15.07 -7.71 -21.73
N LEU A 100 -16.03 -6.77 -21.65
CA LEU A 100 -16.54 -6.02 -22.80
C LEU A 100 -15.82 -4.68 -23.01
N GLY A 101 -15.13 -4.15 -21.99
CA GLY A 101 -14.51 -2.83 -22.04
C GLY A 101 -15.51 -1.67 -22.10
N THR A 102 -16.79 -1.94 -21.86
CA THR A 102 -17.89 -0.96 -21.91
C THR A 102 -18.25 -0.44 -20.52
N GLY A 103 -18.99 0.67 -20.44
CA GLY A 103 -19.48 1.22 -19.16
C GLY A 103 -18.42 1.95 -18.32
N GLY A 104 -17.21 2.12 -18.85
CA GLY A 104 -16.17 2.91 -18.23
C GLY A 104 -16.45 4.42 -18.33
N THR A 105 -15.98 5.15 -17.33
CA THR A 105 -15.95 6.61 -17.35
C THR A 105 -14.62 7.06 -17.96
N THR A 106 -14.68 7.92 -18.96
CA THR A 106 -13.47 8.54 -19.50
C THR A 106 -12.96 9.58 -18.50
N THR A 107 -11.69 9.45 -18.13
CA THR A 107 -11.03 10.30 -17.13
C THR A 107 -9.76 10.89 -17.71
N ASN A 108 -9.91 12.02 -18.39
CA ASN A 108 -8.83 12.87 -18.83
C ASN A 108 -9.10 14.33 -18.45
N ASP A 109 -8.04 15.09 -18.24
CA ASP A 109 -8.10 16.53 -18.06
C ASP A 109 -7.05 17.16 -18.98
N ALA A 110 -7.51 17.86 -20.03
CA ALA A 110 -6.62 18.49 -21.00
C ALA A 110 -5.94 19.76 -20.44
N THR A 111 -6.42 20.32 -19.32
CA THR A 111 -5.79 21.47 -18.66
C THR A 111 -4.70 21.01 -17.70
N LEU A 112 -4.92 19.92 -16.97
CA LEU A 112 -3.90 19.32 -16.10
C LEU A 112 -2.97 18.36 -16.86
N HIS A 113 -3.30 18.05 -18.12
CA HIS A 113 -2.64 17.06 -18.94
C HIS A 113 -2.56 15.68 -18.29
N THR A 114 -3.68 15.24 -17.72
CA THR A 114 -3.78 13.97 -17.01
C THR A 114 -4.68 12.96 -17.71
N CYS A 115 -4.37 11.69 -17.51
CA CYS A 115 -5.11 10.55 -18.01
C CYS A 115 -5.09 9.46 -16.95
N ALA A 116 -6.25 9.02 -16.48
CA ALA A 116 -6.35 7.98 -15.46
C ALA A 116 -6.84 6.65 -16.05
N VAL A 117 -6.28 5.56 -15.53
CA VAL A 117 -6.67 4.18 -15.85
C VAL A 117 -6.77 3.36 -14.58
N ASP A 118 -7.72 2.44 -14.50
CA ASP A 118 -7.88 1.55 -13.36
C ASP A 118 -7.48 0.11 -13.67
N ALA A 119 -7.40 -0.71 -12.62
CA ALA A 119 -7.07 -2.13 -12.76
C ALA A 119 -8.05 -2.88 -13.67
N ASN A 120 -9.34 -2.53 -13.67
CA ASN A 120 -10.32 -3.16 -14.57
C ASN A 120 -9.98 -2.92 -16.03
N TRP A 121 -9.61 -1.68 -16.38
CA TRP A 121 -9.21 -1.34 -17.74
C TRP A 121 -7.98 -2.13 -18.18
N LEU A 122 -6.99 -2.28 -17.30
CA LEU A 122 -5.78 -3.06 -17.58
C LEU A 122 -6.06 -4.57 -17.72
N ILE A 123 -7.06 -5.10 -16.99
CA ILE A 123 -7.52 -6.48 -17.16
C ILE A 123 -8.17 -6.65 -18.54
N TYR A 124 -9.07 -5.74 -18.93
CA TYR A 124 -9.71 -5.77 -20.26
C TYR A 124 -8.66 -5.70 -21.38
N LYS A 125 -7.66 -4.82 -21.24
CA LYS A 125 -6.54 -4.70 -22.18
C LYS A 125 -5.51 -5.83 -22.08
N SER A 126 -5.74 -6.83 -21.22
CA SER A 126 -4.88 -7.99 -21.02
C SER A 126 -3.46 -7.69 -20.51
N TYR A 127 -3.25 -6.54 -19.87
CA TYR A 127 -1.99 -6.21 -19.17
C TYR A 127 -1.95 -6.78 -17.74
N LEU A 128 -3.12 -7.09 -17.18
CA LEU A 128 -3.27 -7.79 -15.92
C LEU A 128 -4.07 -9.09 -16.12
N PRO A 129 -3.78 -10.15 -15.36
CA PRO A 129 -4.56 -11.38 -15.44
C PRO A 129 -5.99 -11.14 -14.95
N SER A 130 -6.96 -11.91 -15.47
CA SER A 130 -8.36 -11.81 -15.07
C SER A 130 -8.61 -12.17 -13.60
N THR A 131 -7.67 -12.87 -12.96
CA THR A 131 -7.67 -13.18 -11.52
C THR A 131 -7.17 -12.03 -10.65
N PHE A 132 -6.63 -10.95 -11.23
CA PHE A 132 -6.15 -9.79 -10.49
C PHE A 132 -7.31 -9.08 -9.81
N ARG A 133 -7.16 -8.76 -8.53
CA ARG A 133 -8.21 -8.08 -7.76
C ARG A 133 -8.11 -6.58 -8.01
N ALA A 134 -9.10 -5.98 -8.65
CA ALA A 134 -9.06 -4.54 -8.92
C ALA A 134 -9.11 -3.67 -7.65
N THR A 135 -9.60 -4.23 -6.54
CA THR A 135 -9.70 -3.55 -5.24
C THR A 135 -8.69 -4.12 -4.26
N ASN A 136 -8.11 -3.24 -3.45
CA ASN A 136 -7.27 -3.60 -2.31
C ASN A 136 -8.12 -4.13 -1.13
N PRO A 137 -7.50 -4.63 -0.04
CA PRO A 137 -8.21 -5.11 1.15
C PRO A 137 -9.11 -4.06 1.84
N TYR A 138 -8.92 -2.78 1.54
CA TYR A 138 -9.72 -1.66 2.04
C TYR A 138 -10.91 -1.31 1.13
N GLY A 139 -11.15 -2.10 0.07
CA GLY A 139 -12.21 -1.82 -0.90
C GLY A 139 -11.93 -0.62 -1.79
N GLN A 140 -10.69 -0.13 -1.83
CA GLN A 140 -10.27 0.95 -2.71
C GLN A 140 -9.78 0.35 -4.03
N ARG A 141 -10.18 0.96 -5.15
CA ARG A 141 -9.72 0.56 -6.47
C ARG A 141 -8.36 1.13 -6.78
N LEU A 142 -7.48 0.34 -7.37
CA LEU A 142 -6.20 0.82 -7.85
C LEU A 142 -6.38 1.61 -9.16
N VAL A 143 -5.94 2.86 -9.15
CA VAL A 143 -6.00 3.79 -10.28
C VAL A 143 -4.61 4.37 -10.50
N ALA A 144 -4.11 4.34 -11.73
CA ALA A 144 -2.90 5.02 -12.15
C ALA A 144 -3.31 6.31 -12.88
N ILE A 145 -2.81 7.45 -12.41
CA ILE A 145 -2.99 8.75 -13.03
C ILE A 145 -1.67 9.12 -13.68
N PHE A 146 -1.67 9.18 -15.00
CA PHE A 146 -0.56 9.68 -15.79
C PHE A 146 -0.71 11.18 -15.95
N ARG A 147 0.39 11.91 -15.81
CA ARG A 147 0.47 13.34 -16.08
C ARG A 147 1.61 13.61 -17.03
N ARG A 148 1.35 14.31 -18.12
CA ARG A 148 2.42 14.70 -19.04
C ARG A 148 3.37 15.69 -18.38
N ILE A 149 4.66 15.49 -18.55
CA ILE A 149 5.69 16.40 -18.03
C ILE A 149 5.92 17.51 -19.05
N TYR A 150 6.01 18.74 -18.58
CA TYR A 150 6.40 19.89 -19.38
C TYR A 150 7.74 20.45 -18.86
N ASP A 151 8.44 21.17 -19.72
CA ASP A 151 9.60 21.96 -19.29
C ASP A 151 9.21 23.01 -18.24
N SER A 152 10.19 23.61 -17.57
CA SER A 152 9.96 24.61 -16.52
C SER A 152 9.21 25.85 -17.00
N THR A 153 9.11 26.07 -18.31
CA THR A 153 8.36 27.15 -18.96
C THR A 153 6.96 26.73 -19.38
N ASN A 154 6.58 25.46 -19.19
CA ASN A 154 5.30 24.88 -19.57
C ASN A 154 5.00 25.02 -21.09
N THR A 155 6.05 25.13 -21.90
CA THR A 155 5.97 25.46 -23.33
C THR A 155 6.34 24.28 -24.23
N VAL A 156 7.30 23.46 -23.81
CA VAL A 156 7.69 22.26 -24.56
C VAL A 156 7.19 21.04 -23.83
N ALA A 157 6.25 20.36 -24.47
CA ALA A 157 5.64 19.18 -23.92
C ALA A 157 6.60 17.98 -24.09
N SER A 158 6.99 17.35 -22.98
CA SER A 158 7.83 16.16 -23.02
C SER A 158 7.07 14.98 -23.66
N MET A 159 7.83 14.01 -24.17
CA MET A 159 7.30 12.68 -24.53
C MET A 159 7.18 11.75 -23.32
N ASN A 160 7.55 12.23 -22.13
CA ASN A 160 7.47 11.50 -20.89
C ASN A 160 6.26 11.94 -20.05
N ALA A 161 5.76 11.01 -19.23
CA ALA A 161 4.71 11.25 -18.27
C ALA A 161 5.12 10.73 -16.89
N ASP A 162 4.74 11.46 -15.85
CA ASP A 162 4.78 10.98 -14.47
C ASP A 162 3.57 10.07 -14.23
N MET A 163 3.74 9.04 -13.39
CA MET A 163 2.65 8.16 -12.98
C MET A 163 2.47 8.26 -11.47
N LEU A 164 1.26 8.57 -11.04
CA LEU A 164 0.84 8.51 -9.65
C LEU A 164 -0.20 7.40 -9.48
N MET A 165 0.10 6.41 -8.66
CA MET A 165 -0.87 5.38 -8.29
C MET A 165 -1.61 5.76 -7.01
N VAL A 166 -2.94 5.64 -7.04
CA VAL A 166 -3.82 5.95 -5.91
C VAL A 166 -4.84 4.83 -5.69
N GLY A 167 -5.21 4.63 -4.43
CA GLY A 167 -6.41 3.88 -4.05
C GLY A 167 -7.62 4.80 -4.05
N ALA A 168 -8.57 4.60 -4.96
CA ALA A 168 -9.78 5.40 -5.07
C ALA A 168 -11.02 4.62 -4.59
N GLN A 169 -11.83 5.23 -3.73
CA GLN A 169 -13.11 4.67 -3.29
C GLN A 169 -14.23 5.65 -3.63
N GLU A 170 -15.31 5.16 -4.24
CA GLU A 170 -16.48 5.97 -4.56
C GLU A 170 -17.67 5.64 -3.66
N ASN A 171 -18.49 6.66 -3.39
CA ASN A 171 -19.79 6.55 -2.73
C ASN A 171 -19.80 5.87 -1.36
N ALA A 172 -18.67 5.81 -0.67
CA ALA A 172 -18.63 5.31 0.69
C ALA A 172 -19.10 6.39 1.68
N SER A 173 -20.11 6.04 2.47
CA SER A 173 -20.49 6.79 3.69
C SER A 173 -19.36 6.75 4.74
N THR A 174 -18.55 5.69 4.71
CA THR A 174 -17.34 5.49 5.51
C THR A 174 -16.18 5.06 4.60
N ILE A 175 -15.16 5.90 4.46
CA ILE A 175 -13.93 5.50 3.77
C ILE A 175 -13.16 4.56 4.70
N SER A 176 -12.83 3.37 4.20
CA SER A 176 -11.88 2.50 4.89
C SER A 176 -10.48 3.01 4.59
N VAL A 177 -9.90 3.74 5.53
CA VAL A 177 -8.53 4.25 5.41
C VAL A 177 -7.61 3.37 6.26
N PRO A 178 -6.52 2.81 5.72
CA PRO A 178 -5.49 2.18 6.54
C PRO A 178 -4.94 3.16 7.59
N SER A 179 -4.39 2.64 8.69
CA SER A 179 -3.70 3.53 9.62
C SER A 179 -2.49 4.18 8.93
N TYR A 180 -2.13 5.38 9.38
CA TYR A 180 -0.96 6.09 8.85
C TYR A 180 0.33 5.23 8.92
N ASP A 181 0.50 4.48 10.01
CA ASP A 181 1.65 3.57 10.18
C ASP A 181 1.64 2.44 9.13
N GLU A 182 0.48 1.86 8.85
CA GLU A 182 0.35 0.80 7.83
C GLU A 182 0.60 1.33 6.42
N MET A 183 0.18 2.58 6.14
CA MET A 183 0.52 3.27 4.91
C MET A 183 2.02 3.55 4.80
N LEU A 184 2.66 3.97 5.90
CA LEU A 184 4.10 4.22 5.94
C LEU A 184 4.88 2.92 5.69
N THR A 185 4.52 1.82 6.35
CA THR A 185 5.14 0.50 6.10
C THR A 185 4.92 0.05 4.66
N THR A 186 3.73 0.26 4.09
CA THR A 186 3.46 -0.04 2.66
C THR A 186 4.38 0.78 1.76
N ALA A 187 4.53 2.08 2.03
CA ALA A 187 5.41 2.97 1.28
C ALA A 187 6.88 2.59 1.42
N GLU A 188 7.33 2.16 2.60
CA GLU A 188 8.69 1.66 2.84
C GLU A 188 8.98 0.38 2.05
N VAL A 189 8.02 -0.56 1.98
CA VAL A 189 8.15 -1.79 1.18
C VAL A 189 8.21 -1.46 -0.32
N LEU A 190 7.45 -0.47 -0.78
CA LEU A 190 7.51 0.04 -2.15
C LEU A 190 8.78 0.88 -2.44
N GLY A 191 9.58 1.19 -1.43
CA GLY A 191 10.82 1.95 -1.55
C GLY A 191 10.58 3.39 -2.04
N SER A 192 11.37 3.84 -3.02
CA SER A 192 11.30 5.20 -3.54
C SER A 192 9.99 5.52 -4.28
N ASN A 193 9.25 4.50 -4.71
CA ASN A 193 8.05 4.64 -5.52
C ASN A 193 6.76 4.66 -4.69
N GLY A 194 6.85 4.33 -3.39
CA GLY A 194 5.74 4.34 -2.46
C GLY A 194 5.53 5.70 -1.82
N GLY A 195 4.28 6.10 -1.64
CA GLY A 195 3.92 7.34 -0.96
C GLY A 195 2.69 7.18 -0.07
N VAL A 196 2.51 8.15 0.81
CA VAL A 196 1.39 8.27 1.74
C VAL A 196 0.63 9.57 1.47
N THR A 197 -0.70 9.49 1.50
CA THR A 197 -1.57 10.68 1.53
C THR A 197 -2.07 10.84 2.96
N PRO A 198 -1.63 11.86 3.71
CA PRO A 198 -1.96 11.97 5.11
C PRO A 198 -3.42 12.44 5.29
N ASP A 199 -4.02 11.99 6.38
CA ASP A 199 -5.37 12.37 6.83
C ASP A 199 -5.45 13.80 7.38
N LYS A 200 -4.35 14.26 7.99
CA LYS A 200 -4.15 15.59 8.57
C LYS A 200 -2.71 16.04 8.34
N ASP A 201 -2.40 17.30 8.63
CA ASP A 201 -1.02 17.79 8.52
C ASP A 201 -0.05 16.94 9.35
N ARG A 202 1.03 16.48 8.71
CA ARG A 202 2.12 15.70 9.32
C ARG A 202 3.44 16.41 9.03
N THR A 203 4.44 16.21 9.87
CA THR A 203 5.76 16.86 9.75
C THR A 203 6.38 16.73 8.35
N SER A 204 6.19 15.57 7.71
CA SER A 204 6.72 15.28 6.38
C SER A 204 5.76 15.63 5.24
N CYS A 205 4.46 15.80 5.49
CA CYS A 205 3.44 15.85 4.44
C CYS A 205 2.22 16.70 4.82
N LYS A 206 1.83 17.62 3.94
CA LYS A 206 0.73 18.57 4.19
C LYS A 206 -0.63 18.02 3.75
N ALA A 207 -1.62 18.14 4.64
CA ALA A 207 -3.04 18.03 4.32
C ALA A 207 -3.78 19.19 5.00
N VAL A 208 -3.81 20.34 4.33
CA VAL A 208 -4.33 21.60 4.87
C VAL A 208 -5.59 22.00 4.12
N ARG A 209 -6.73 21.87 4.79
CA ARG A 209 -8.05 22.15 4.19
C ARG A 209 -8.25 23.63 3.86
N SER A 210 -7.73 24.55 4.68
CA SER A 210 -7.91 26.00 4.48
C SER A 210 -7.24 26.52 3.20
N SER A 211 -6.14 25.91 2.77
CA SER A 211 -5.42 26.25 1.54
C SER A 211 -5.66 25.26 0.40
N ALA A 212 -6.58 24.29 0.59
CA ALA A 212 -6.81 23.17 -0.33
C ALA A 212 -5.51 22.45 -0.76
N THR A 213 -4.52 22.40 0.13
CA THR A 213 -3.20 21.81 -0.17
C THR A 213 -3.15 20.40 0.38
N TYR A 214 -3.12 19.43 -0.53
CA TYR A 214 -3.06 18.01 -0.18
C TYR A 214 -1.89 17.37 -0.92
N GLN A 215 -0.94 16.85 -0.16
CA GLN A 215 0.29 16.28 -0.68
C GLN A 215 0.28 14.76 -0.61
N VAL A 216 0.84 14.13 -1.62
CA VAL A 216 1.32 12.74 -1.54
C VAL A 216 2.81 12.81 -1.31
N CYS A 217 3.29 12.12 -0.28
CA CYS A 217 4.68 12.17 0.11
C CYS A 217 5.28 10.78 0.19
N GLY A 218 6.53 10.63 -0.28
CA GLY A 218 7.30 9.40 -0.06
C GLY A 218 7.46 9.09 1.43
N ALA A 219 7.83 7.84 1.73
CA ALA A 219 8.19 7.47 3.09
C ALA A 219 9.22 8.47 3.67
N ASN A 220 8.93 9.00 4.86
CA ASN A 220 9.75 10.03 5.53
C ASN A 220 9.92 11.36 4.76
N GLY A 221 9.09 11.63 3.75
CA GLY A 221 9.11 12.89 2.99
C GLY A 221 10.24 13.00 1.96
N THR A 222 10.79 11.87 1.51
CA THR A 222 11.86 11.78 0.49
C THR A 222 11.48 12.46 -0.83
N TRP A 223 10.20 12.47 -1.18
CA TRP A 223 9.63 13.22 -2.29
C TRP A 223 8.23 13.71 -1.91
N LYS A 224 7.74 14.74 -2.60
CA LYS A 224 6.41 15.32 -2.38
C LYS A 224 5.81 15.75 -3.71
N VAL A 225 4.52 15.49 -3.90
CA VAL A 225 3.75 16.01 -5.03
C VAL A 225 2.40 16.53 -4.51
N ASP A 226 1.91 17.61 -5.11
CA ASP A 226 0.59 18.13 -4.79
C ASP A 226 -0.47 17.39 -5.60
N LEU A 227 -1.52 16.89 -4.94
CA LEU A 227 -2.63 16.18 -5.60
C LEU A 227 -3.35 17.05 -6.61
N SER A 228 -3.41 18.37 -6.39
CA SER A 228 -4.03 19.32 -7.33
C SER A 228 -3.39 19.33 -8.72
N GLN A 229 -2.18 18.79 -8.86
CA GLN A 229 -1.53 18.65 -10.16
C GLN A 229 -1.97 17.39 -10.92
N TYR A 230 -2.70 16.48 -10.27
CA TYR A 230 -3.12 15.18 -10.83
C TYR A 230 -4.64 15.03 -10.92
N ILE A 231 -5.39 15.69 -10.02
CA ILE A 231 -6.85 15.63 -9.98
C ILE A 231 -7.46 17.03 -10.04
N SER A 232 -8.65 17.12 -10.65
CA SER A 232 -9.39 18.37 -10.79
C SER A 232 -9.80 18.97 -9.43
N ALA A 233 -10.08 20.27 -9.40
CA ALA A 233 -10.54 20.95 -8.19
C ALA A 233 -11.82 20.33 -7.60
N ALA A 234 -12.74 19.83 -8.44
CA ALA A 234 -13.96 19.16 -7.98
C ALA A 234 -13.67 17.81 -7.30
N GLN A 235 -12.73 17.03 -7.86
CA GLN A 235 -12.27 15.79 -7.25
C GLN A 235 -11.52 16.07 -5.94
N LEU A 236 -10.69 17.11 -5.91
CA LEU A 236 -9.97 17.54 -4.72
C LEU A 236 -10.91 18.00 -3.60
N ALA A 237 -11.97 18.75 -3.94
CA ALA A 237 -13.02 19.14 -2.99
C ALA A 237 -13.78 17.93 -2.44
N THR A 238 -14.06 16.94 -3.29
CA THR A 238 -14.69 15.68 -2.89
C THR A 238 -13.80 14.91 -1.91
N PHE A 239 -12.50 14.82 -2.21
CA PHE A 239 -11.50 14.22 -1.32
C PHE A 239 -11.42 14.97 0.02
N ALA A 240 -11.30 16.29 -0.02
CA ALA A 240 -11.24 17.16 1.15
C ALA A 240 -12.43 16.99 2.09
N GLY A 241 -13.64 16.85 1.53
CA GLY A 241 -14.89 16.67 2.28
C GLY A 241 -15.02 15.29 2.95
N LYS A 242 -14.14 14.34 2.62
CA LYS A 242 -14.14 12.99 3.19
C LYS A 242 -13.05 12.75 4.22
N LEU A 243 -12.08 13.66 4.35
CA LEU A 243 -11.08 13.58 5.40
C LEU A 243 -11.72 13.88 6.77
N PRO A 244 -11.30 13.16 7.84
CA PRO A 244 -11.74 13.48 9.20
C PRO A 244 -11.37 14.93 9.54
N ASN A 245 -12.25 15.61 10.29
CA ASN A 245 -12.02 16.98 10.77
C ASN A 245 -10.91 17.04 11.81
#